data_AF-A1ZK25-F1
#
_entry.id   AF-A1ZK25-F1
#
_cell.length_a   1.000
_cell.length_b   1.000
_cell.length_c   1.000
_cell.angle_alpha   90.00
_cell.angle_beta   90.00
_cell.angle_gamma   90.00
#
_symmetry.space_group_name_H-M   'P 1'
#
loop_
_entity.id
_entity.type
_entity.pdbx_description
1 polymer ?
#
loop_
_entity_poly.entity_id
_entity_poly.type
_entity_poly.pdbx_seq_one_letter_code
_entity_poly.pdbx_strand_id
1 'polypeptide(L)'
;MSRFEDNREFIHSRKEFERKLHSLQEQMRQNKFKITVNSSGLITGLEKARLLPSHRIDLFTVNESLRACANMIEQMQYHKDEEKE
;
A
#
# COMPACT_ATOMS: atom_id res chain seq x y z
N MET A 1 5.23 -3.45 32.72
CA MET A 1 4.49 -3.69 31.46
C MET A 1 5.29 -3.05 30.34
N SER A 2 5.96 -3.85 29.51
CA SER A 2 6.69 -3.32 28.35
C SER A 2 5.66 -2.83 27.35
N ARG A 3 5.67 -1.53 27.05
CA ARG A 3 4.90 -0.92 25.97
C ARG A 3 5.42 -1.59 24.70
N PHE A 4 4.64 -2.49 24.10
CA PHE A 4 4.96 -3.02 22.79
C PHE A 4 5.02 -1.81 21.86
N GLU A 5 6.23 -1.41 21.48
CA GLU A 5 6.41 -0.43 20.43
C GLU A 5 5.78 -1.04 19.19
N ASP A 6 4.75 -0.39 18.67
CA ASP A 6 4.12 -0.75 17.41
C ASP A 6 5.21 -0.63 16.35
N ASN A 7 5.77 -1.78 15.97
CA ASN A 7 6.89 -1.85 15.05
C ASN A 7 6.31 -1.66 13.64
N ARG A 8 5.88 -0.42 13.34
CA ARG A 8 5.10 -0.02 12.15
C ARG A 8 5.77 -0.35 10.81
N GLU A 9 7.02 -0.77 10.85
CA GLU A 9 7.80 -1.30 9.72
C GLU A 9 7.23 -2.62 9.18
N PHE A 10 6.62 -3.45 10.02
CA PHE A 10 6.07 -4.74 9.63
C PHE A 10 4.55 -4.71 9.48
N ILE A 11 4.04 -5.46 8.52
CA ILE A 11 2.60 -5.65 8.33
C ILE A 11 2.14 -6.68 9.35
N HIS A 12 1.48 -6.25 10.42
CA HIS A 12 1.12 -7.12 11.53
C HIS A 12 -0.16 -7.91 11.26
N SER A 13 -0.97 -7.50 10.27
CA SER A 13 -2.17 -8.24 9.88
C SER A 13 -2.55 -8.11 8.41
N ARG A 14 -3.29 -9.11 7.90
CA ARG A 14 -3.95 -9.05 6.58
C ARG A 14 -4.83 -7.81 6.43
N LYS A 15 -5.50 -7.38 7.50
CA LYS A 15 -6.36 -6.19 7.49
C LYS A 15 -5.56 -4.92 7.20
N GLU A 16 -4.38 -4.78 7.78
CA GLU A 16 -3.49 -3.66 7.52
C GLU A 16 -2.93 -3.69 6.10
N PHE A 17 -2.57 -4.88 5.61
CA PHE A 17 -2.16 -5.05 4.21
C PHE A 17 -3.23 -4.55 3.24
N GLU A 18 -4.47 -5.02 3.42
CA GLU A 18 -5.60 -4.62 2.58
C GLU A 18 -5.88 -3.12 2.70
N ARG A 19 -5.74 -2.52 3.90
CA ARG A 19 -5.87 -1.07 4.11
C ARG A 19 -4.84 -0.27 3.32
N LYS A 20 -3.56 -0.65 3.39
CA LYS A 20 -2.46 0.04 2.69
C LYS A 20 -2.67 0.02 1.17
N LEU A 21 -3.10 -1.11 0.62
CA LEU A 21 -3.40 -1.22 -0.81
C LEU A 21 -4.65 -0.42 -1.21
N HIS A 22 -5.68 -0.40 -0.36
CA HIS A 22 -6.84 0.46 -0.58
C HIS A 22 -6.45 1.95 -0.57
N SER A 23 -5.55 2.36 0.33
CA SER A 23 -5.01 3.73 0.38
C SER A 23 -4.26 4.07 -0.92
N LEU A 24 -3.39 3.18 -1.41
CA LEU A 24 -2.73 3.33 -2.70
C LEU A 24 -3.76 3.48 -3.85
N GLN A 25 -4.77 2.62 -3.89
CA GLN A 25 -5.83 2.67 -4.90
C GLN A 25 -6.58 4.01 -4.88
N GLU A 26 -6.87 4.55 -3.69
CA GLU A 26 -7.50 5.86 -3.54
C GLU A 26 -6.60 7.00 -4.02
N GLN A 27 -5.29 6.97 -3.73
CA GLN A 27 -4.35 7.98 -4.25
C GLN A 27 -4.24 7.93 -5.77
N MET A 28 -4.27 6.73 -6.36
CA MET A 28 -4.35 6.55 -7.80
C MET A 28 -5.65 7.12 -8.38
N ARG A 29 -6.79 6.81 -7.77
CA ARG A 29 -8.11 7.33 -8.19
C ARG A 29 -8.19 8.85 -8.12
N GLN A 30 -7.51 9.47 -7.15
CA GLN A 30 -7.44 10.92 -6.97
C GLN A 30 -6.36 11.60 -7.84
N ASN A 31 -5.67 10.86 -8.72
CA ASN A 31 -4.54 11.35 -9.52
C ASN A 31 -3.40 11.99 -8.70
N LYS A 32 -3.29 11.62 -7.42
CA LYS A 32 -2.23 12.07 -6.50
C LYS A 32 -0.99 11.20 -6.58
N PHE A 33 -1.08 10.06 -7.24
CA PHE A 33 0.02 9.13 -7.45
C PHE A 33 0.56 9.23 -8.89
N LYS A 34 1.88 9.43 -9.02
CA LYS A 34 2.58 9.45 -10.32
C LYS A 34 3.64 8.37 -10.31
N ILE A 35 3.68 7.57 -11.38
CA ILE A 35 4.64 6.49 -11.57
C ILE A 35 5.58 6.86 -12.71
N THR A 36 6.87 6.68 -12.51
CA THR A 36 7.87 6.83 -13.57
C THR A 36 7.80 5.63 -14.51
N VAL A 37 7.90 5.86 -15.83
CA VAL A 37 7.77 4.82 -16.86
C VAL A 37 8.77 3.67 -16.68
N ASN A 38 9.91 3.92 -16.03
CA ASN A 38 10.96 2.93 -15.75
C ASN A 38 10.61 1.98 -14.59
N SER A 39 9.50 2.18 -13.88
CA SER A 39 9.05 1.34 -12.77
C SER A 39 8.26 0.12 -13.25
N SER A 40 8.81 -0.66 -14.17
CA SER A 40 8.15 -1.80 -14.84
C SER A 40 7.57 -2.82 -13.85
N GLY A 41 8.30 -3.14 -12.78
CA GLY A 41 7.83 -4.07 -11.74
C GLY A 41 6.57 -3.57 -11.02
N LEU A 42 6.45 -2.27 -10.76
CA LEU A 42 5.26 -1.69 -10.16
C LEU A 42 4.10 -1.66 -11.15
N ILE A 43 4.34 -1.28 -12.40
CA ILE A 43 3.33 -1.27 -13.47
C ILE A 43 2.75 -2.69 -13.66
N THR A 44 3.61 -3.69 -13.80
CA THR A 44 3.18 -5.09 -13.90
C THR A 44 2.44 -5.56 -12.64
N GLY A 45 2.85 -5.11 -11.46
CA GLY A 45 2.16 -5.42 -10.21
C GLY A 45 0.75 -4.86 -10.18
N LEU A 46 0.57 -3.62 -10.61
CA LEU A 46 -0.73 -2.95 -10.68
C LEU A 46 -1.66 -3.59 -11.72
N GLU A 47 -1.14 -3.95 -12.90
CA GLU A 47 -1.93 -4.62 -13.95
C GLU A 47 -2.36 -6.04 -13.56
N LYS A 48 -1.54 -6.74 -12.78
CA LYS A 48 -1.82 -8.12 -12.37
C LYS A 48 -2.63 -8.23 -11.10
N ALA A 49 -2.64 -7.21 -10.24
CA ALA A 49 -3.40 -7.23 -9.00
C ALA A 49 -4.89 -7.39 -9.27
N ARG A 50 -5.52 -8.38 -8.63
CA ARG A 50 -6.94 -8.70 -8.79
C ARG A 50 -7.67 -8.66 -7.46
N LEU A 51 -8.99 -8.51 -7.56
CA LEU A 51 -9.92 -8.72 -6.47
C LEU A 51 -10.54 -10.11 -6.59
N LEU A 52 -10.68 -10.78 -5.45
CA LEU A 52 -11.49 -11.97 -5.27
C LEU A 52 -12.98 -11.62 -5.45
N PRO A 53 -13.86 -12.61 -5.73
CA PRO A 53 -15.32 -12.38 -5.80
C PRO A 53 -15.92 -11.74 -4.54
N SER A 54 -15.25 -11.93 -3.39
CA SER A 54 -15.58 -11.29 -2.11
C SER A 54 -15.17 -9.81 -2.00
N HIS A 55 -14.71 -9.20 -3.10
CA HIS A 55 -14.15 -7.84 -3.15
C HIS A 55 -12.89 -7.62 -2.31
N ARG A 56 -12.27 -8.69 -1.81
CA ARG A 56 -10.97 -8.64 -1.14
C ARG A 56 -9.84 -8.73 -2.14
N ILE A 57 -8.69 -8.17 -1.80
CA ILE A 57 -7.49 -8.27 -2.63
C ILE A 57 -7.00 -9.72 -2.68
N ASP A 58 -6.71 -10.20 -3.88
CA ASP A 58 -6.08 -11.49 -4.08
C ASP A 58 -4.57 -11.39 -3.84
N LEU A 59 -4.14 -11.87 -2.66
CA LEU A 59 -2.74 -11.82 -2.22
C LEU A 59 -1.79 -12.56 -3.17
N PHE A 60 -2.26 -13.58 -3.90
CA PHE A 60 -1.42 -14.32 -4.85
C PHE A 60 -1.07 -13.53 -6.10
N THR A 61 -1.83 -12.47 -6.38
CA THR A 61 -1.63 -11.61 -7.55
C THR A 61 -0.77 -10.38 -7.25
N VAL A 62 -0.49 -10.11 -5.97
CA VAL A 62 0.29 -8.95 -5.53
C VAL A 62 1.78 -9.28 -5.53
N ASN A 63 2.55 -8.54 -6.34
CA ASN A 63 4.00 -8.66 -6.35
C ASN A 63 4.68 -7.78 -5.27
N GLU A 64 5.99 -7.98 -5.10
CA GLU A 64 6.77 -7.24 -4.09
C GLU A 64 6.82 -5.74 -4.38
N SER A 65 6.96 -5.34 -5.64
CA SER A 65 7.02 -3.92 -6.01
C SER A 65 5.75 -3.16 -5.61
N LEU A 66 4.57 -3.78 -5.81
CA LEU A 66 3.29 -3.22 -5.40
C LEU A 66 3.16 -3.14 -3.87
N ARG A 67 3.60 -4.20 -3.17
CA ARG A 67 3.65 -4.23 -1.69
C ARG A 67 4.52 -3.11 -1.13
N ALA A 68 5.75 -2.98 -1.65
CA ALA A 68 6.70 -1.95 -1.24
C ALA A 68 6.12 -0.55 -1.49
N CYS A 69 5.52 -0.33 -2.65
CA CYS A 69 4.89 0.94 -2.99
C CYS A 69 3.73 1.30 -2.03
N ALA A 70 2.85 0.34 -1.73
CA ALA A 70 1.75 0.55 -0.79
C ALA A 70 2.25 0.91 0.61
N ASN A 71 3.31 0.26 1.09
CA ASN A 71 3.96 0.59 2.35
C ASN A 71 4.54 2.01 2.35
N MET A 72 5.23 2.41 1.29
CA MET A 72 5.81 3.76 1.17
C MET A 72 4.74 4.85 1.18
N ILE A 73 3.63 4.65 0.45
CA ILE A 73 2.55 5.65 0.39
C ILE A 73 1.89 5.83 1.75
N GLU A 74 1.64 4.75 2.48
CA GLU A 74 1.07 4.84 3.82
C GLU A 74 1.99 5.65 4.74
N GLN A 75 3.30 5.38 4.73
CA GLN A 75 4.29 6.14 5.52
C GLN A 75 4.34 7.62 5.11
N MET A 76 4.29 7.93 3.82
CA MET A 76 4.26 9.31 3.33
C MET A 76 3.00 10.07 3.78
N GLN A 77 1.85 9.39 3.87
CA GLN A 77 0.62 10.01 4.35
C GLN A 77 0.72 10.37 5.83
N TYR A 78 1.25 9.46 6.67
CA TYR A 78 1.46 9.74 8.09
C TYR A 78 2.29 11.00 8.33
N HIS A 79 3.43 11.14 7.66
CA HIS A 79 4.27 12.32 7.83
C HIS A 79 3.61 13.60 7.32
N LYS A 80 2.81 13.51 6.25
CA LYS A 80 2.06 14.67 5.75
C LYS A 80 0.95 15.13 6.69
N ASP A 81 0.39 14.21 7.48
CA ASP A 81 -0.62 14.53 8.48
C ASP A 81 0.04 15.12 9.75
N GLU A 82 1.23 14.64 10.15
CA GLU A 82 2.05 15.22 11.23
C GLU A 82 2.50 16.66 10.93
N GLU A 83 2.80 17.00 9.66
CA GLU A 83 3.18 18.36 9.25
C GLU A 83 2.03 19.38 9.27
N LYS A 84 0.78 18.93 9.46
CA LYS A 84 -0.43 19.77 9.44
C LYS A 84 -1.02 20.04 10.81
N GLU A 85 -0.55 19.36 11.86
CA GLU A 85 -0.82 19.68 13.28
C GLU A 85 0.18 20.71 13.81
#